data_AF-A0A559PMT6-F1
#
_entry.id   AF-A0A559PMT6-F1
#
_cell.length_a   1.000
_cell.length_b   1.000
_cell.length_c   1.000
_cell.angle_alpha   90.00
_cell.angle_beta   90.00
_cell.angle_gamma   90.00
#
_symmetry.space_group_name_H-M   'P 1'
#
loop_
_entity.id
_entity.type
_entity.pdbx_description
1 polymer ?
#
loop_
_entity_poly.entity_id
_entity_poly.type
_entity_poly.pdbx_seq_one_letter_code
_entity_poly.pdbx_strand_id
1 'polypeptide(L)'
;MNSDAVIWYQIQWNFESELLITQKLKMEKVLKNVSFLILLLKMCIMFGQETVTHKRILIDVGHGGKDSGAIGINGIEEKDIVLDIALGILSLNEKSGTPRDIYLTRYSDTLISLSDRTKLAKALKAGLFISLHCNHSDNPNARGVEIYVANSTSQYSKDATWLAFQLQAALNKELGFESRGVKFFDFQVLRETVDYCPSVLLELGFLSNLDES
;
A
#
# COMPACT_ATOMS: atom_id res chain seq x y z
N MET A 1 -59.90 1.35 -69.72
CA MET A 1 -59.13 0.76 -68.59
C MET A 1 -59.25 1.73 -67.42
N ASN A 2 -59.75 1.27 -66.28
CA ASN A 2 -60.26 2.08 -65.16
C ASN A 2 -59.17 2.97 -64.52
N SER A 3 -59.43 4.28 -64.46
CA SER A 3 -58.62 5.28 -63.73
C SER A 3 -58.51 5.01 -62.24
N ASP A 4 -59.47 4.29 -61.68
CA ASP A 4 -59.55 4.03 -60.24
C ASP A 4 -58.48 3.05 -59.77
N ALA A 5 -58.11 2.07 -60.59
CA ALA A 5 -57.09 1.07 -60.24
C ALA A 5 -55.71 1.70 -60.05
N VAL A 6 -55.35 2.69 -60.89
CA VAL A 6 -54.04 3.37 -60.83
C VAL A 6 -53.89 4.17 -59.54
N ILE A 7 -54.98 4.80 -59.07
CA ILE A 7 -54.99 5.60 -57.84
C ILE A 7 -54.78 4.69 -56.61
N TRP A 8 -55.42 3.52 -56.57
CA TRP A 8 -55.25 2.57 -55.45
C TRP A 8 -53.83 1.99 -55.37
N TYR A 9 -53.20 1.66 -56.50
CA TYR A 9 -51.81 1.19 -56.52
C TYR A 9 -50.83 2.28 -56.04
N GLN A 10 -51.03 3.54 -56.44
CA GLN A 10 -50.17 4.64 -56.02
C GLN A 10 -50.28 4.93 -54.52
N ILE A 11 -51.50 4.86 -53.95
CA ILE A 11 -51.73 5.04 -52.51
C ILE A 11 -51.10 3.91 -51.70
N GLN A 12 -51.26 2.65 -52.15
CA GLN A 12 -50.68 1.49 -51.47
C GLN A 12 -49.15 1.53 -51.49
N TRP A 13 -48.54 1.90 -52.62
CA TRP A 13 -47.09 2.02 -52.74
C TRP A 13 -46.52 3.13 -51.85
N ASN A 14 -47.23 4.27 -51.74
CA ASN A 14 -46.85 5.35 -50.83
C ASN A 14 -46.90 4.89 -49.36
N PHE A 15 -47.95 4.17 -48.95
CA PHE A 15 -48.08 3.65 -47.58
C PHE A 15 -47.01 2.61 -47.21
N GLU A 16 -46.71 1.68 -48.12
CA GLU A 16 -45.63 0.70 -47.94
C GLU A 16 -44.25 1.38 -47.83
N SER A 17 -44.01 2.43 -48.64
CA SER A 17 -42.77 3.20 -48.59
C SER A 17 -42.60 3.98 -47.27
N GLU A 18 -43.67 4.60 -46.75
CA GLU A 18 -43.64 5.30 -45.47
C GLU A 18 -43.44 4.34 -44.29
N LEU A 19 -44.05 3.15 -44.32
CA LEU A 19 -43.87 2.12 -43.31
C LEU A 19 -42.42 1.63 -43.27
N LEU A 20 -41.81 1.37 -44.44
CA LEU A 20 -40.41 0.96 -44.55
C LEU A 20 -39.44 2.04 -44.06
N ILE A 21 -39.68 3.30 -44.40
CA ILE A 21 -38.87 4.44 -43.91
C ILE A 21 -38.98 4.56 -42.38
N THR A 22 -40.20 4.43 -41.84
CA THR A 22 -40.45 4.50 -40.40
C THR A 22 -39.79 3.33 -39.65
N GLN A 23 -39.85 2.11 -40.19
CA GLN A 23 -39.16 0.94 -39.65
C GLN A 23 -37.64 1.11 -39.68
N LYS A 24 -37.08 1.65 -40.78
CA LYS A 24 -35.65 1.93 -40.92
C LYS A 24 -35.18 2.99 -39.91
N LEU A 25 -35.92 4.09 -39.76
CA LEU A 25 -35.64 5.13 -38.76
C LEU A 25 -35.72 4.60 -37.32
N LYS A 26 -36.68 3.71 -37.04
CA LYS A 26 -36.81 3.05 -35.73
C LYS A 26 -35.62 2.11 -35.46
N MET A 27 -35.20 1.32 -36.45
CA MET A 27 -34.01 0.48 -36.35
C MET A 27 -32.73 1.29 -36.19
N GLU A 28 -32.55 2.41 -36.92
CA GLU A 28 -31.38 3.28 -36.77
C GLU A 28 -31.30 3.90 -35.37
N LYS A 29 -32.44 4.33 -34.80
CA LYS A 29 -32.50 4.79 -33.40
C LYS A 29 -32.18 3.66 -32.41
N VAL A 30 -32.70 2.45 -32.64
CA VAL A 30 -32.38 1.27 -31.81
C VAL A 30 -30.89 0.92 -31.91
N LEU A 31 -30.29 0.92 -33.09
CA LEU A 31 -28.87 0.66 -33.32
C LEU A 31 -27.97 1.73 -32.69
N LYS A 32 -28.36 3.01 -32.76
CA LYS A 32 -27.65 4.11 -32.06
C LYS A 32 -27.74 3.96 -30.54
N ASN A 33 -28.89 3.55 -30.00
CA ASN A 33 -29.06 3.28 -28.57
C ASN A 33 -28.23 2.09 -28.11
N VAL A 34 -28.17 1.01 -28.90
CA VAL A 34 -27.31 -0.15 -28.62
C VAL A 34 -25.83 0.24 -28.68
N SER A 35 -25.44 1.05 -29.67
CA SER A 35 -24.07 1.56 -29.79
C SER A 35 -23.67 2.44 -28.60
N PHE A 36 -24.60 3.28 -28.13
CA PHE A 36 -24.41 4.10 -26.93
C PHE A 36 -24.28 3.23 -25.67
N LEU A 37 -25.09 2.19 -25.51
CA LEU A 37 -24.97 1.24 -24.39
C LEU A 37 -23.65 0.48 -24.41
N ILE A 38 -23.18 0.03 -25.58
CA ILE A 38 -21.90 -0.66 -25.73
C ILE A 38 -20.74 0.30 -25.39
N LEU A 39 -20.83 1.57 -25.80
CA LEU A 39 -19.85 2.59 -25.46
C LEU A 39 -19.83 2.88 -23.95
N LEU A 40 -21.00 3.03 -23.33
CA LEU A 40 -21.13 3.23 -21.89
C LEU A 40 -20.60 2.03 -21.10
N LEU A 41 -20.93 0.80 -21.51
CA LEU A 41 -20.41 -0.43 -20.90
C LEU A 41 -18.89 -0.52 -21.02
N LYS A 42 -18.32 -0.16 -22.19
CA LYS A 42 -16.86 -0.06 -22.36
C LYS A 42 -16.25 0.98 -21.42
N MET A 43 -16.86 2.15 -21.25
CA MET A 43 -16.40 3.15 -20.29
C MET A 43 -16.49 2.62 -18.85
N CYS A 44 -17.60 1.99 -18.46
CA CYS A 44 -17.73 1.35 -17.14
C CYS A 44 -16.68 0.26 -16.90
N ILE A 45 -16.32 -0.55 -17.90
CA ILE A 45 -15.26 -1.54 -17.77
C ILE A 45 -13.88 -0.86 -17.66
N MET A 46 -13.60 0.17 -18.47
CA MET A 46 -12.32 0.90 -18.41
C MET A 46 -12.11 1.64 -17.10
N PHE A 47 -13.17 2.21 -16.50
CA PHE A 47 -13.11 2.92 -15.22
C PHE A 47 -13.38 2.02 -14.00
N GLY A 48 -13.96 0.84 -14.19
CA GLY A 48 -14.34 -0.11 -13.15
C GLY A 48 -13.32 -1.23 -12.92
N GLN A 49 -12.20 -1.26 -13.64
CA GLN A 49 -11.06 -2.07 -13.22
C GLN A 49 -10.44 -1.38 -11.99
N GLU A 50 -10.83 -1.83 -10.80
CA GLU A 50 -10.03 -1.62 -9.60
C GLU A 50 -8.60 -2.03 -9.92
N THR A 51 -7.71 -1.06 -10.05
CA THR A 51 -6.29 -1.34 -10.01
C THR A 51 -6.05 -1.85 -8.59
N VAL A 52 -5.78 -3.14 -8.45
CA VAL A 52 -5.03 -3.62 -7.29
C VAL A 52 -3.70 -2.88 -7.36
N THR A 53 -3.64 -1.72 -6.71
CA THR A 53 -2.40 -0.99 -6.56
C THR A 53 -1.53 -1.90 -5.71
N HIS A 54 -0.51 -2.50 -6.32
CA HIS A 54 0.49 -3.23 -5.58
C HIS A 54 1.10 -2.24 -4.58
N LYS A 55 0.71 -2.38 -3.30
CA LYS A 55 1.20 -1.52 -2.24
C LYS A 55 2.67 -1.81 -2.04
N ARG A 56 3.53 -0.87 -2.43
CA ARG A 56 4.97 -0.92 -2.17
C ARG A 56 5.22 -0.78 -0.67
N ILE A 57 6.01 -1.69 -0.11
CA ILE A 57 6.43 -1.65 1.29
C ILE A 57 7.84 -1.09 1.31
N LEU A 58 8.04 0.02 2.03
CA LEU A 58 9.38 0.53 2.31
C LEU A 58 9.75 0.14 3.74
N ILE A 59 10.82 -0.64 3.87
CA ILE A 59 11.44 -0.94 5.15
C ILE A 59 12.60 0.04 5.34
N ASP A 60 12.44 0.91 6.33
CA ASP A 60 13.51 1.78 6.77
C ASP A 60 14.42 1.06 7.75
N VAL A 61 15.68 0.92 7.37
CA VAL A 61 16.69 0.18 8.13
C VAL A 61 17.47 1.19 8.98
N GLY A 62 17.16 1.24 10.29
CA GLY A 62 17.70 2.22 11.24
C GLY A 62 19.22 2.41 11.16
N HIS A 63 19.71 3.61 11.47
CA HIS A 63 21.15 3.92 11.59
C HIS A 63 21.96 3.63 10.30
N GLY A 64 23.26 3.35 10.42
CA GLY A 64 24.17 2.98 9.33
C GLY A 64 25.40 3.88 9.22
N GLY A 65 26.45 3.36 8.59
CA GLY A 65 27.75 4.00 8.45
C GLY A 65 28.35 4.33 9.82
N LYS A 66 28.62 5.63 10.04
CA LYS A 66 29.18 6.15 11.31
C LYS A 66 28.19 6.18 12.47
N ASP A 67 26.90 5.97 12.20
CA ASP A 67 25.87 5.88 13.23
C ASP A 67 25.63 4.40 13.53
N SER A 68 26.14 3.93 14.66
CA SER A 68 26.00 2.54 15.11
C SER A 68 24.58 2.23 15.61
N GLY A 69 23.81 3.26 15.98
CA GLY A 69 22.68 3.10 16.88
C GLY A 69 23.13 2.64 18.27
N ALA A 70 22.23 1.97 18.98
CA ALA A 70 22.54 1.33 20.25
C ALA A 70 23.63 0.27 20.11
N ILE A 71 24.49 0.16 21.12
CA ILE A 71 25.51 -0.88 21.22
C ILE A 71 25.09 -1.82 22.34
N GLY A 72 24.98 -3.11 22.02
CA GLY A 72 24.64 -4.15 22.97
C GLY A 72 25.76 -4.46 23.95
N ILE A 73 25.43 -5.15 25.04
CA ILE A 73 26.40 -5.54 26.07
C ILE A 73 27.49 -6.49 25.54
N ASN A 74 27.22 -7.17 24.43
CA ASN A 74 28.14 -8.05 23.70
C ASN A 74 28.93 -7.34 22.60
N GLY A 75 28.74 -6.01 22.44
CA GLY A 75 29.40 -5.20 21.42
C GLY A 75 28.74 -5.24 20.04
N ILE A 76 27.61 -5.93 19.88
CA ILE A 76 26.85 -5.89 18.62
C ILE A 76 26.20 -4.52 18.46
N GLU A 77 26.26 -3.97 17.25
CA GLU A 77 25.68 -2.66 16.92
C GLU A 77 24.28 -2.82 16.32
N GLU A 78 23.35 -1.98 16.75
CA GLU A 78 21.96 -1.97 16.28
C GLU A 78 21.88 -1.93 14.74
N LYS A 79 22.71 -1.10 14.11
CA LYS A 79 22.73 -0.95 12.64
C LYS A 79 22.95 -2.27 11.89
N ASP A 80 23.67 -3.22 12.47
CA ASP A 80 23.97 -4.50 11.83
C ASP A 80 22.79 -5.46 12.01
N ILE A 81 22.22 -5.53 13.22
CA ILE A 81 21.03 -6.33 13.52
C ILE A 81 19.87 -5.95 12.62
N VAL A 82 19.54 -4.66 12.54
CA VAL A 82 18.38 -4.22 11.75
C VAL A 82 18.59 -4.39 10.25
N LEU A 83 19.85 -4.34 9.78
CA LEU A 83 20.19 -4.65 8.39
C LEU A 83 20.01 -6.15 8.09
N ASP A 84 20.49 -7.02 8.96
CA ASP A 84 20.35 -8.47 8.80
C ASP A 84 18.88 -8.90 8.79
N ILE A 85 18.06 -8.32 9.67
CA ILE A 85 16.61 -8.55 9.70
C ILE A 85 15.98 -8.10 8.37
N ALA A 86 16.30 -6.89 7.89
CA ALA A 86 15.74 -6.36 6.65
C ALA A 86 16.12 -7.20 5.41
N LEU A 87 17.38 -7.64 5.31
CA LEU A 87 17.85 -8.53 4.25
C LEU A 87 17.21 -9.93 4.36
N GLY A 88 17.01 -10.43 5.57
CA GLY A 88 16.27 -11.66 5.84
C GLY A 88 14.84 -11.60 5.34
N ILE A 89 14.14 -10.47 5.58
CA ILE A 89 12.78 -10.23 5.08
C ILE A 89 12.76 -10.28 3.54
N LEU A 90 13.72 -9.64 2.85
CA LEU A 90 13.80 -9.70 1.39
C LEU A 90 14.00 -11.13 0.88
N SER A 91 14.95 -11.86 1.45
CA SER A 91 15.24 -13.26 1.08
C SER A 91 14.02 -14.18 1.27
N LEU A 92 13.25 -13.99 2.35
CA LEU A 92 12.01 -14.73 2.57
C LEU A 92 10.91 -14.33 1.60
N ASN A 93 10.78 -13.03 1.28
CA ASN A 93 9.81 -12.53 0.31
C ASN A 93 10.06 -13.07 -1.11
N GLU A 94 11.32 -13.14 -1.55
CA GLU A 94 11.73 -13.72 -2.83
C GLU A 94 11.39 -15.21 -2.95
N LYS A 95 11.50 -15.95 -1.85
CA LYS A 95 11.17 -17.38 -1.78
C LYS A 95 9.67 -17.64 -1.62
N SER A 96 8.86 -16.60 -1.43
CA SER A 96 7.42 -16.75 -1.26
C SER A 96 6.73 -17.03 -2.60
N GLY A 97 5.63 -17.78 -2.58
CA GLY A 97 4.83 -18.02 -3.79
C GLY A 97 4.09 -16.77 -4.33
N THR A 98 4.08 -15.67 -3.56
CA THR A 98 3.44 -14.40 -3.93
C THR A 98 4.29 -13.20 -3.45
N PRO A 99 5.44 -12.93 -4.07
CA PRO A 99 6.33 -11.85 -3.65
C PRO A 99 5.62 -10.50 -3.64
N ARG A 100 5.95 -9.67 -2.64
CA ARG A 100 5.54 -8.28 -2.53
C ARG A 100 6.64 -7.35 -3.03
N ASP A 101 6.25 -6.15 -3.46
CA ASP A 101 7.19 -5.09 -3.80
C ASP A 101 7.76 -4.47 -2.52
N ILE A 102 8.92 -4.96 -2.06
CA ILE A 102 9.61 -4.50 -0.85
C ILE A 102 10.90 -3.78 -1.24
N TYR A 103 11.11 -2.59 -0.69
CA TYR A 103 12.33 -1.79 -0.86
C TYR A 103 12.93 -1.47 0.50
N LEU A 104 14.25 -1.26 0.56
CA LEU A 104 14.95 -0.83 1.77
C LEU A 104 15.48 0.61 1.61
N THR A 105 15.60 1.37 2.71
CA THR A 105 16.28 2.68 2.68
C THR A 105 17.80 2.52 2.49
N ARG A 106 18.39 1.42 2.97
CA ARG A 106 19.77 1.01 2.71
C ARG A 106 19.87 -0.52 2.59
N TYR A 107 20.80 -0.99 1.75
CA TYR A 107 21.08 -2.42 1.50
C TYR A 107 22.48 -2.84 1.99
N SER A 108 23.21 -1.91 2.60
CA SER A 108 24.56 -2.09 3.15
C SER A 108 24.75 -1.16 4.34
N ASP A 109 25.94 -1.19 4.95
CA ASP A 109 26.31 -0.27 6.03
C ASP A 109 26.56 1.16 5.51
N THR A 110 25.47 1.87 5.20
CA THR A 110 25.50 3.23 4.68
C THR A 110 24.60 4.13 5.52
N LEU A 111 25.13 5.30 5.93
CA LEU A 111 24.34 6.30 6.63
C LEU A 111 23.37 6.99 5.68
N ILE A 112 22.06 6.87 5.93
CA ILE A 112 21.01 7.63 5.25
C ILE A 112 20.37 8.62 6.23
N SER A 113 20.26 9.88 5.82
CA SER A 113 19.65 10.93 6.65
C SER A 113 18.16 10.65 6.90
N LEU A 114 17.63 11.07 8.05
CA LEU A 114 16.21 10.89 8.38
C LEU A 114 15.28 11.47 7.29
N SER A 115 15.64 12.61 6.72
CA SER A 115 14.87 13.25 5.65
C SER A 115 14.94 12.49 4.32
N ASP A 116 16.07 11.87 3.99
CA ASP A 116 16.16 11.11 2.73
C ASP A 116 15.40 9.77 2.81
N ARG A 117 15.32 9.17 4.00
CA ARG A 117 14.44 8.01 4.27
C ARG A 117 12.98 8.34 3.96
N THR A 118 12.50 9.49 4.42
CA THR A 118 11.09 9.92 4.24
C THR A 118 10.81 10.38 2.81
N LYS A 119 11.78 11.07 2.16
CA LYS A 119 11.70 11.41 0.73
C LYS A 119 11.64 10.16 -0.14
N LEU A 120 12.35 9.10 0.20
CA LEU A 120 12.28 7.83 -0.53
C LEU A 120 10.87 7.22 -0.44
N ALA A 121 10.26 7.21 0.74
CA ALA A 121 8.88 6.75 0.93
C ALA A 121 7.91 7.50 0.00
N LYS A 122 8.03 8.82 -0.05
CA LYS A 122 7.24 9.69 -0.92
C LYS A 122 7.49 9.42 -2.40
N ALA A 123 8.75 9.34 -2.82
CA ALA A 123 9.14 9.10 -4.21
C ALA A 123 8.66 7.73 -4.70
N LEU A 124 8.74 6.71 -3.85
CA LEU A 124 8.21 5.38 -4.10
C LEU A 124 6.68 5.31 -3.97
N LYS A 125 5.96 6.38 -3.61
CA LYS A 125 4.52 6.32 -3.31
C LYS A 125 4.20 5.09 -2.45
N ALA A 126 5.00 4.89 -1.39
CA ALA A 126 4.92 3.69 -0.56
C ALA A 126 3.48 3.53 -0.05
N GLY A 127 2.98 2.29 -0.03
CA GLY A 127 1.69 1.96 0.57
C GLY A 127 1.80 1.61 2.06
N LEU A 128 3.03 1.40 2.55
CA LEU A 128 3.38 1.11 3.93
C LEU A 128 4.84 1.47 4.19
N PHE A 129 5.11 2.10 5.33
CA PHE A 129 6.45 2.39 5.83
C PHE A 129 6.68 1.68 7.18
N ILE A 130 7.77 0.91 7.29
CA ILE A 130 8.14 0.19 8.52
C ILE A 130 9.58 0.55 8.85
N SER A 131 9.82 1.24 9.95
CA SER A 131 11.18 1.53 10.43
C SER A 131 11.60 0.49 11.48
N LEU A 132 12.78 -0.09 11.32
CA LEU A 132 13.33 -1.14 12.19
C LEU A 132 14.47 -0.58 13.05
N HIS A 133 14.34 -0.79 14.36
CA HIS A 133 15.25 -0.35 15.40
C HIS A 133 15.36 -1.39 16.51
N CYS A 134 16.36 -1.21 17.38
CA CYS A 134 16.50 -1.95 18.63
C CYS A 134 16.69 -0.96 19.79
N ASN A 135 16.00 -1.24 20.89
CA ASN A 135 16.01 -0.39 22.06
C ASN A 135 17.31 -0.55 22.86
N HIS A 136 17.52 0.40 23.78
CA HIS A 136 18.54 0.32 24.82
C HIS A 136 18.04 0.99 26.10
N SER A 137 18.47 0.51 27.27
CA SER A 137 18.12 1.10 28.55
C SER A 137 19.22 0.93 29.58
N ASP A 138 19.36 1.92 30.47
CA ASP A 138 20.20 1.81 31.67
C ASP A 138 19.72 0.71 32.63
N ASN A 139 18.46 0.29 32.53
CA ASN A 139 17.95 -0.87 33.25
C ASN A 139 18.25 -2.15 32.44
N PRO A 140 19.20 -3.00 32.87
CA PRO A 140 19.58 -4.20 32.13
C PRO A 140 18.47 -5.27 32.08
N ASN A 141 17.42 -5.12 32.90
CA ASN A 141 16.27 -6.02 32.88
C ASN A 141 15.14 -5.52 31.97
N ALA A 142 15.26 -4.33 31.36
CA ALA A 142 14.28 -3.88 30.37
C ALA A 142 14.33 -4.83 29.16
N ARG A 143 13.18 -5.31 28.71
CA ARG A 143 13.03 -6.25 27.61
C ARG A 143 11.66 -6.16 26.97
N GLY A 144 11.51 -6.72 25.79
CA GLY A 144 10.28 -6.77 25.01
C GLY A 144 10.22 -5.72 23.91
N VAL A 145 9.15 -5.80 23.11
CA VAL A 145 8.96 -5.00 21.90
C VAL A 145 8.10 -3.77 22.15
N GLU A 146 8.53 -2.64 21.60
CA GLU A 146 7.74 -1.40 21.52
C GLU A 146 7.43 -1.09 20.06
N ILE A 147 6.20 -0.63 19.78
CA ILE A 147 5.85 -0.17 18.44
C ILE A 147 5.32 1.25 18.53
N TYR A 148 5.92 2.13 17.73
CA TYR A 148 5.65 3.54 17.70
C TYR A 148 4.86 3.93 16.46
N VAL A 149 3.90 4.83 16.67
CA VAL A 149 3.14 5.53 15.64
C VAL A 149 3.31 7.04 15.83
N ALA A 150 3.14 7.80 14.74
CA ALA A 150 3.23 9.26 14.81
C ALA A 150 2.19 9.83 15.80
N ASN A 151 2.61 10.81 16.60
CA ASN A 151 1.70 11.52 17.51
C ASN A 151 0.70 12.43 16.77
N SER A 152 0.98 12.80 15.52
CA SER A 152 0.11 13.61 14.67
C SER A 152 -1.00 12.79 14.00
N THR A 153 -2.18 13.39 13.87
CA THR A 153 -3.33 12.78 13.17
C THR A 153 -3.26 13.03 11.67
N SER A 154 -3.42 11.97 10.87
CA SER A 154 -3.61 11.99 9.43
C SER A 154 -4.69 10.98 9.00
N GLN A 155 -4.99 10.92 7.70
CA GLN A 155 -5.88 9.90 7.14
C GLN A 155 -5.37 8.45 7.36
N TYR A 156 -4.06 8.27 7.60
CA TYR A 156 -3.43 6.95 7.78
C TYR A 156 -3.22 6.57 9.25
N SER A 157 -3.51 7.45 10.21
CA SER A 157 -3.26 7.18 11.64
C SER A 157 -4.02 5.95 12.16
N LYS A 158 -5.24 5.70 11.68
CA LYS A 158 -6.03 4.52 12.07
C LYS A 158 -5.39 3.23 11.57
N ASP A 159 -4.98 3.20 10.31
CA ASP A 159 -4.34 2.05 9.68
C ASP A 159 -2.98 1.75 10.33
N ALA A 160 -2.19 2.78 10.61
CA ALA A 160 -0.90 2.65 11.29
C ALA A 160 -1.07 2.09 12.72
N THR A 161 -2.04 2.62 13.47
CA THR A 161 -2.35 2.16 14.84
C THR A 161 -2.85 0.72 14.83
N TRP A 162 -3.76 0.38 13.92
CA TRP A 162 -4.26 -0.98 13.76
C TRP A 162 -3.12 -1.95 13.43
N LEU A 163 -2.26 -1.61 12.46
CA LEU A 163 -1.09 -2.40 12.11
C LEU A 163 -0.15 -2.59 13.31
N ALA A 164 0.11 -1.54 14.09
CA ALA A 164 0.96 -1.61 15.27
C ALA A 164 0.42 -2.62 16.29
N PHE A 165 -0.89 -2.63 16.56
CA PHE A 165 -1.50 -3.62 17.44
C PHE A 165 -1.44 -5.05 16.87
N GLN A 166 -1.63 -5.22 15.56
CA GLN A 166 -1.50 -6.53 14.91
C GLN A 166 -0.08 -7.08 15.00
N LEU A 167 0.93 -6.25 14.72
CA LEU A 167 2.33 -6.62 14.81
C LEU A 167 2.71 -7.00 16.24
N GLN A 168 2.29 -6.20 17.22
CA GLN A 168 2.54 -6.50 18.63
C GLN A 168 1.93 -7.84 19.05
N ALA A 169 0.68 -8.10 18.69
CA ALA A 169 0.02 -9.36 19.00
C ALA A 169 0.70 -10.55 18.31
N ALA A 170 1.12 -10.39 17.05
CA ALA A 170 1.83 -11.42 16.31
C ALA A 170 3.21 -11.74 16.91
N LEU A 171 4.01 -10.71 17.24
CA LEU A 171 5.33 -10.90 17.84
C LEU A 171 5.25 -11.58 19.21
N ASN A 172 4.27 -11.20 20.03
CA ASN A 172 4.05 -11.85 21.31
C ASN A 172 3.61 -13.32 21.14
N LYS A 173 2.63 -13.58 20.26
CA LYS A 173 2.05 -14.92 20.07
C LYS A 173 3.00 -15.91 19.40
N GLU A 174 3.71 -15.47 18.37
CA GLU A 174 4.52 -16.36 17.53
C GLU A 174 5.96 -16.48 18.01
N LEU A 175 6.50 -15.44 18.66
CA LEU A 175 7.92 -15.39 19.07
C LEU A 175 8.12 -15.25 20.58
N GLY A 176 7.05 -15.05 21.36
CA GLY A 176 7.13 -14.96 22.82
C GLY A 176 7.65 -13.62 23.37
N PHE A 177 7.85 -12.61 22.53
CA PHE A 177 8.31 -11.28 22.98
C PHE A 177 7.35 -10.67 23.99
N GLU A 178 7.87 -10.11 25.09
CA GLU A 178 7.07 -9.30 26.00
C GLU A 178 6.55 -8.06 25.27
N SER A 179 5.25 -7.78 25.41
CA SER A 179 4.65 -6.58 24.83
C SER A 179 4.86 -5.39 25.77
N ARG A 180 5.37 -4.28 25.22
CA ARG A 180 5.51 -3.00 25.94
C ARG A 180 4.55 -1.91 25.43
N GLY A 181 3.54 -2.31 24.66
CA GLY A 181 2.47 -1.43 24.18
C GLY A 181 2.78 -0.70 22.87
N VAL A 182 1.71 -0.21 22.24
CA VAL A 182 1.78 0.73 21.12
C VAL A 182 1.88 2.14 21.70
N LYS A 183 2.86 2.92 21.24
CA LYS A 183 3.18 4.25 21.76
C LYS A 183 3.07 5.31 20.67
N PHE A 184 2.70 6.52 21.07
CA PHE A 184 2.65 7.68 20.19
C PHE A 184 3.86 8.55 20.47
N PHE A 185 4.66 8.81 19.44
CA PHE A 185 5.88 9.63 19.58
C PHE A 185 6.17 10.43 18.31
N ASP A 186 7.01 11.44 18.45
CA ASP A 186 7.30 12.40 17.38
C ASP A 186 8.64 12.13 16.67
N PHE A 187 8.89 10.85 16.36
CA PHE A 187 10.05 10.47 15.56
C PHE A 187 9.96 11.11 14.17
N GLN A 188 11.05 11.74 13.72
CA GLN A 188 11.07 12.47 12.45
C GLN A 188 10.61 11.60 11.27
N VAL A 189 11.06 10.35 11.20
CA VAL A 189 10.67 9.44 10.12
C VAL A 189 9.17 9.17 10.11
N LEU A 190 8.52 9.05 11.28
CA LEU A 190 7.07 8.85 11.38
C LEU A 190 6.31 10.14 11.07
N ARG A 191 6.73 11.28 11.63
CA ARG A 191 6.09 12.58 11.42
C ARG A 191 6.10 12.97 9.95
N GLU A 192 7.21 12.75 9.25
CA GLU A 192 7.33 13.14 7.85
C GLU A 192 6.68 12.16 6.86
N THR A 193 6.41 10.91 7.25
CA THR A 193 5.71 9.93 6.38
C THR A 193 4.21 9.82 6.63
N VAL A 194 3.71 10.40 7.73
CA VAL A 194 2.32 10.25 8.20
C VAL A 194 1.27 10.68 7.18
N ASP A 195 1.61 11.59 6.26
CA ASP A 195 0.69 12.08 5.21
C ASP A 195 0.78 11.30 3.90
N TYR A 196 1.73 10.36 3.77
CA TYR A 196 1.94 9.58 2.55
C TYR A 196 1.41 8.15 2.66
N CYS A 197 1.59 7.52 3.82
CA CYS A 197 1.17 6.13 4.04
C CYS A 197 1.10 5.77 5.53
N PRO A 198 0.44 4.65 5.89
CA PRO A 198 0.57 4.06 7.22
C PRO A 198 2.04 3.83 7.55
N SER A 199 2.47 4.26 8.74
CA SER A 199 3.88 4.28 9.14
C SER A 199 4.02 3.81 10.58
N VAL A 200 4.92 2.86 10.82
CA VAL A 200 5.24 2.34 12.16
C VAL A 200 6.76 2.25 12.34
N LEU A 201 7.23 2.41 13.57
CA LEU A 201 8.62 2.15 13.97
C LEU A 201 8.61 1.05 15.03
N LEU A 202 9.43 0.02 14.85
CA LEU A 202 9.51 -1.12 15.74
C LEU A 202 10.85 -1.08 16.48
N GLU A 203 10.79 -1.18 17.80
CA GLU A 203 11.92 -1.48 18.67
C GLU A 203 11.89 -2.96 19.02
N LEU A 204 12.77 -3.76 18.42
CA LEU A 204 12.69 -5.22 18.39
C LEU A 204 13.33 -5.94 19.59
N GLY A 205 13.34 -5.30 20.76
CA GLY A 205 14.03 -5.77 21.96
C GLY A 205 15.10 -4.79 22.43
N PHE A 206 15.71 -5.06 23.58
CA PHE A 206 16.68 -4.20 24.24
C PHE A 206 18.09 -4.80 24.17
N LEU A 207 19.00 -4.17 23.43
CA LEU A 207 20.40 -4.65 23.32
C LEU A 207 21.17 -4.56 24.65
N SER A 208 20.65 -3.80 25.61
CA SER A 208 21.13 -3.74 26.99
C SER A 208 20.74 -4.97 27.83
N ASN A 209 19.84 -5.82 27.33
CA ASN A 209 19.35 -7.00 28.03
C ASN A 209 20.11 -8.26 27.60
N LEU A 210 20.53 -9.08 28.56
CA LEU A 210 21.30 -10.29 28.29
C LEU A 210 20.57 -11.33 27.42
N ASP A 211 19.25 -11.43 27.55
CA ASP A 211 18.45 -12.42 26.81
C ASP A 211 18.06 -11.93 25.40
N GLU A 212 18.21 -10.63 25.10
CA GLU A 212 17.83 -10.01 23.83
C GLU A 212 19.02 -9.45 23.03
N SER A 213 20.23 -9.46 23.60
CA SER A 213 21.48 -8.98 22.98
C SER A 213 22.19 -10.02 22.11
#